data_AF-A0A961JQ17-F1
#
_entry.id   AF-A0A961JQ17-F1
#
_cell.length_a   1.000
_cell.length_b   1.000
_cell.length_c   1.000
_cell.angle_alpha   90.00
_cell.angle_beta   90.00
_cell.angle_gamma   90.00
#
_symmetry.space_group_name_H-M   'P 1'
#
loop_
_entity.id
_entity.type
_entity.pdbx_description
1 polymer ?
#
loop_
_entity_poly.entity_id
_entity_poly.type
_entity_poly.pdbx_seq_one_letter_code
_entity_poly.pdbx_strand_id
1 'polypeptide(L)'
;NCGPRRDGLLPRLVVIHFTGMGDLDAALERLCAPEHEVSAHYLIARDGRLFQLVEEDQRAWHAGRGRWGGLDDINSRSIGIELDNTGATPFPAPLM
;
A
#
# COMPACT_ATOMS: atom_id res chain seq x y z
N ASN A 1 11.39 5.58 1.15
CA ASN A 1 10.07 5.54 0.48
C ASN A 1 8.90 5.66 1.46
N CYS A 2 9.05 6.38 2.58
CA CYS A 2 7.97 6.82 3.47
C CYS A 2 8.44 8.10 4.18
N GLY A 3 7.59 8.74 4.98
CA GLY A 3 7.98 9.91 5.77
C GLY A 3 6.85 10.44 6.63
N PRO A 4 7.00 11.60 7.30
CA PRO A 4 5.94 12.15 8.13
C PRO A 4 4.70 12.49 7.29
N ARG A 5 3.53 12.34 7.90
CA ARG A 5 2.27 12.84 7.34
C ARG A 5 2.32 14.36 7.22
N ARG A 6 1.83 14.89 6.11
CA ARG A 6 1.84 16.34 5.85
C ARG A 6 0.71 17.02 6.60
N ASP A 7 0.93 18.29 6.96
CA ASP A 7 -0.09 19.20 7.52
C ASP A 7 -0.85 18.66 8.74
N GLY A 8 -0.23 17.77 9.53
CA GLY A 8 -0.87 17.12 10.68
C GLY A 8 -2.05 16.21 10.30
N LEU A 9 -2.14 15.81 9.04
CA LEU A 9 -3.22 14.97 8.54
C LEU A 9 -3.14 13.57 9.14
N LEU A 10 -4.32 13.02 9.43
CA LEU A 10 -4.48 11.68 9.98
C LEU A 10 -5.19 10.76 8.98
N PRO A 11 -4.94 9.45 9.04
CA PRO A 11 -5.70 8.46 8.27
C PRO A 11 -7.20 8.57 8.53
N ARG A 12 -7.97 8.61 7.44
CA ARG A 12 -9.45 8.54 7.43
C ARG A 12 -9.97 7.64 6.31
N LEU A 13 -9.08 7.14 5.47
CA LEU A 13 -9.37 6.31 4.30
C LEU A 13 -8.54 5.04 4.38
N VAL A 14 -9.09 3.96 3.85
CA VAL A 14 -8.32 2.78 3.46
C VAL A 14 -8.31 2.73 1.94
N VAL A 15 -7.13 2.59 1.35
CA VAL A 15 -6.95 2.42 -0.09
C VAL A 15 -6.40 1.02 -0.32
N ILE A 16 -7.16 0.22 -1.07
CA ILE A 16 -6.79 -1.15 -1.42
C ILE A 16 -6.29 -1.14 -2.86
N HIS A 17 -5.12 -1.76 -3.04
CA HIS A 17 -4.42 -1.91 -4.29
C HIS A 17 -4.07 -3.38 -4.52
N PHE A 18 -3.53 -3.69 -5.70
CA PHE A 18 -2.82 -4.93 -5.95
C PHE A 18 -1.48 -4.63 -6.62
N THR A 19 -0.49 -5.47 -6.34
CA THR A 19 0.91 -5.18 -6.68
C THR A 19 1.20 -5.20 -8.18
N GLY A 20 0.48 -6.04 -8.94
CA GLY A 20 0.75 -6.28 -10.36
C GLY A 20 2.09 -6.99 -10.62
N MET A 21 2.71 -7.53 -9.57
CA MET A 21 4.01 -8.20 -9.64
C MET A 21 3.85 -9.71 -9.82
N GLY A 22 4.91 -10.36 -10.33
CA GLY A 22 4.91 -11.81 -10.58
C GLY A 22 4.74 -12.63 -9.29
N ASP A 23 5.44 -12.22 -8.24
CA ASP A 23 5.49 -12.90 -6.94
C ASP A 23 5.65 -11.91 -5.77
N LEU A 24 5.56 -12.47 -4.57
CA LEU A 24 5.65 -11.76 -3.29
C LEU A 24 7.03 -11.11 -3.10
N ASP A 25 8.11 -11.77 -3.51
CA ASP A 25 9.47 -11.26 -3.28
C ASP A 25 9.72 -10.02 -4.13
N ALA A 26 9.29 -10.02 -5.39
CA ALA A 26 9.34 -8.85 -6.26
C ALA A 26 8.48 -7.70 -5.72
N ALA A 27 7.32 -8.00 -5.12
CA ALA A 27 6.50 -6.98 -4.47
C ALA A 27 7.18 -6.37 -3.23
N LEU A 28 7.77 -7.20 -2.37
CA LEU A 28 8.51 -6.77 -1.19
C LEU A 28 9.73 -5.93 -1.57
N GLU A 29 10.52 -6.38 -2.54
CA GLU A 29 11.66 -5.63 -3.06
C GLU A 29 11.20 -4.25 -3.55
N ARG A 30 10.17 -4.20 -4.40
CA ARG A 30 9.64 -2.94 -4.92
C ARG A 30 9.18 -1.98 -3.82
N LEU A 31 8.41 -2.49 -2.85
CA LEU A 31 7.75 -1.67 -1.84
C LEU A 31 8.68 -1.27 -0.68
N CYS A 32 9.83 -1.93 -0.53
CA CYS A 32 10.81 -1.65 0.52
C CYS A 32 12.05 -0.90 0.01
N ALA A 33 12.38 -0.96 -1.29
CA ALA A 33 13.57 -0.32 -1.82
C ALA A 33 13.37 1.21 -1.99
N PRO A 34 14.20 2.05 -1.33
CA PRO A 34 14.02 3.50 -1.32
C PRO A 34 14.02 4.17 -2.71
N GLU A 35 14.78 3.63 -3.66
CA GLU A 35 14.96 4.12 -5.03
C GLU A 35 13.67 4.11 -5.87
N HIS A 36 12.68 3.31 -5.48
CA HIS A 36 11.43 3.24 -6.21
C HIS A 36 10.42 4.31 -5.80
N GLU A 37 10.66 4.96 -4.65
CA GLU A 37 9.78 6.03 -4.13
C GLU A 37 8.29 5.63 -4.08
N VAL A 38 8.03 4.35 -3.84
CA VAL A 38 6.69 3.78 -3.60
C VAL A 38 6.74 2.86 -2.38
N SER A 39 5.64 2.80 -1.65
CA SER A 39 5.48 1.91 -0.50
C SER A 39 4.02 1.81 -0.12
N ALA A 40 3.67 0.80 0.68
CA ALA A 40 2.36 0.65 1.31
C ALA A 40 2.52 0.45 2.82
N HIS A 41 1.43 0.56 3.58
CA HIS A 41 1.47 0.26 5.01
C HIS A 41 1.47 -1.26 5.21
N TYR A 42 0.64 -1.95 4.44
CA TYR A 42 0.48 -3.40 4.50
C TYR A 42 0.58 -4.05 3.13
N LEU A 43 1.15 -5.25 3.10
CA LEU A 43 1.07 -6.19 1.99
C LEU A 43 0.47 -7.51 2.49
N ILE A 44 -0.55 -7.99 1.80
CA ILE A 44 -1.20 -9.28 2.09
C ILE A 44 -0.81 -10.26 0.98
N ALA A 45 -0.08 -11.32 1.34
CA ALA A 45 0.29 -12.38 0.43
C ALA A 45 -0.90 -13.25 0.04
N ARG A 46 -0.76 -14.02 -1.06
CA ARG A 46 -1.83 -14.90 -1.57
C ARG A 46 -2.29 -15.98 -0.59
N ASP A 47 -1.42 -16.36 0.35
CA ASP A 47 -1.72 -17.32 1.42
C ASP A 47 -2.25 -16.67 2.71
N GLY A 48 -2.50 -15.35 2.68
CA GLY A 48 -3.03 -14.60 3.81
C GLY A 48 -1.98 -14.09 4.79
N ARG A 49 -0.68 -14.37 4.60
CA ARG A 49 0.36 -13.76 5.42
C ARG A 49 0.33 -12.24 5.28
N LEU A 50 0.39 -11.54 6.42
CA LEU A 50 0.41 -10.09 6.50
C LEU A 50 1.84 -9.59 6.74
N PHE A 51 2.25 -8.60 5.97
CA PHE A 51 3.50 -7.88 6.14
C PHE A 51 3.19 -6.41 6.42
N GLN A 52 3.69 -5.88 7.53
CA GLN A 52 3.66 -4.45 7.81
C GLN A 52 4.97 -3.84 7.33
N LEU A 53 4.89 -2.90 6.39
CA LEU A 53 6.06 -2.30 5.73
C LEU A 53 6.33 -0.87 6.20
N VAL A 54 5.28 -0.12 6.53
CA VAL A 54 5.35 1.26 7.02
C VAL A 54 4.39 1.40 8.20
N GLU A 55 4.85 2.02 9.29
CA GLU A 55 4.03 2.33 10.46
C GLU A 55 2.83 3.23 10.10
N GLU A 56 1.68 3.02 10.75
CA GLU A 56 0.45 3.76 10.45
C GLU A 56 0.52 5.25 10.78
N ASP A 57 1.44 5.68 11.66
CA ASP A 57 1.67 7.09 11.93
C ASP A 57 2.49 7.79 10.82
N GLN A 58 3.16 7.02 9.97
CA GLN A 58 3.91 7.51 8.83
C GLN A 58 3.07 7.54 7.56
N ARG A 59 3.47 8.38 6.62
CA ARG A 59 2.93 8.50 5.27
C ARG A 59 3.65 7.52 4.34
N ALA A 60 3.03 6.37 4.05
CA ALA A 60 3.43 5.52 2.93
C ALA A 60 3.09 6.21 1.58
N TRP A 61 3.79 5.83 0.51
CA TRP A 61 3.69 6.47 -0.81
C TRP A 61 3.03 5.53 -1.82
N HIS A 62 1.72 5.28 -1.66
CA HIS A 62 0.94 4.29 -2.43
C HIS A 62 -0.11 4.91 -3.37
N ALA A 63 -0.55 6.14 -3.13
CA ALA A 63 -1.68 6.76 -3.83
C ALA A 63 -1.27 7.80 -4.90
N GLY A 64 0.04 7.93 -5.17
CA GLY A 64 0.58 8.91 -6.11
C GLY A 64 0.15 10.35 -5.79
N ARG A 65 -0.11 11.14 -6.84
CA ARG A 65 -0.65 12.52 -6.75
C ARG A 65 -2.19 12.57 -6.80
N GLY A 66 -2.85 11.48 -6.37
CA GLY A 66 -4.30 11.32 -6.48
C GLY A 66 -5.12 12.28 -5.59
N ARG A 67 -6.42 12.38 -5.90
CA ARG A 67 -7.44 13.14 -5.17
C ARG A 67 -8.70 12.30 -5.05
N TRP A 68 -9.41 12.39 -3.93
CA TRP A 68 -10.68 11.68 -3.71
C TRP A 68 -11.63 12.51 -2.85
N GLY A 69 -12.90 12.58 -3.21
CA GLY A 69 -13.91 13.29 -2.41
C GLY A 69 -13.58 14.76 -2.14
N GLY A 70 -12.91 15.44 -3.08
CA GLY A 70 -12.44 16.82 -2.91
C GLY A 70 -11.16 16.96 -2.08
N LEU A 71 -10.62 15.88 -1.51
CA LEU A 71 -9.40 15.88 -0.69
C LEU A 71 -8.17 15.49 -1.51
N ASP A 72 -7.13 16.31 -1.42
CA ASP A 72 -5.79 16.02 -1.96
C ASP A 72 -4.91 15.28 -0.94
N ASP A 73 -3.71 14.88 -1.38
CA ASP A 73 -2.70 14.15 -0.61
C ASP A 73 -3.24 12.92 0.11
N ILE A 74 -3.80 12.01 -0.68
CA ILE A 74 -4.39 10.76 -0.18
C ILE A 74 -3.41 9.98 0.68
N ASN A 75 -2.12 9.92 0.32
CA ASN A 75 -1.08 9.27 1.13
C ASN A 75 -1.06 9.72 2.60
N SER A 76 -1.20 11.03 2.87
CA SER A 76 -1.24 11.52 4.26
C SER A 76 -2.56 11.22 4.96
N ARG A 77 -3.63 10.95 4.20
CA ARG A 77 -5.01 10.73 4.68
C ARG A 77 -5.43 9.26 4.68
N SER A 78 -4.54 8.34 4.32
CA SER A 78 -4.91 6.93 4.20
C SER A 78 -3.91 5.96 4.80
N ILE A 79 -4.44 4.78 5.08
CA ILE A 79 -3.69 3.53 5.14
C ILE A 79 -3.79 2.87 3.76
N GLY A 80 -2.65 2.37 3.27
CA GLY A 80 -2.50 1.72 1.98
C GLY A 80 -2.24 0.24 2.16
N ILE A 81 -3.08 -0.59 1.55
CA ILE A 81 -3.00 -2.05 1.60
C ILE A 81 -2.79 -2.55 0.18
N GLU A 82 -1.72 -3.30 -0.02
CA GLU A 82 -1.42 -4.01 -1.26
C GLU A 82 -1.81 -5.48 -1.12
N LEU A 83 -2.43 -6.03 -2.15
CA LEU A 83 -2.68 -7.46 -2.30
C LEU A 83 -1.67 -8.03 -3.29
N ASP A 84 -0.94 -9.09 -2.91
CA ASP A 84 -0.08 -9.82 -3.85
C ASP A 84 -0.97 -10.49 -4.91
N ASN A 85 -1.03 -9.86 -6.08
CA ASN A 85 -1.78 -10.34 -7.22
C ASN A 85 -1.20 -9.72 -8.51
N THR A 86 -1.15 -10.52 -9.57
CA THR A 86 -0.65 -10.11 -10.89
C THR A 86 -1.63 -9.22 -11.67
N GLY A 87 -2.89 -9.14 -11.25
CA GLY A 87 -4.00 -8.58 -12.01
C GLY A 87 -4.54 -9.49 -13.11
N ALA A 88 -3.87 -10.61 -13.41
CA ALA A 88 -4.26 -11.57 -14.44
C ALA A 88 -4.98 -12.80 -13.88
N THR A 89 -5.10 -12.92 -12.56
CA THR A 89 -5.73 -14.06 -11.88
C THR A 89 -6.71 -13.58 -10.81
N PRO A 90 -7.78 -14.34 -10.51
CA PRO A 90 -8.67 -14.02 -9.38
C PRO A 90 -7.91 -13.85 -8.06
N PHE A 91 -8.44 -13.02 -7.16
CA PHE A 91 -7.94 -12.95 -5.79
C PHE A 91 -8.23 -14.27 -5.04
N PRO A 92 -7.40 -14.64 -4.05
CA PRO A 92 -7.61 -15.85 -3.26
C PRO A 92 -8.99 -15.88 -2.60
N ALA A 93 -9.55 -17.09 -2.45
CA ALA A 93 -10.77 -17.29 -1.69
C ALA A 93 -10.55 -16.94 -0.20
N PRO A 94 -11.61 -16.60 0.55
CA PRO A 94 -11.50 -16.37 1.99
C PRO A 94 -10.87 -17.57 2.71
N LEU A 95 -10.03 -17.31 3.70
CA LEU A 95 -9.60 -18.34 4.65
C LEU A 95 -10.84 -18.80 5.43
N MET A 96 -11.22 -20.07 5.28
CA MET A 96 -12.30 -20.72 6.03
C MET A 96 -11.80 -21.23 7.38
#